data_AF-A0A7C3A7F0-F1
#
_entry.id   AF-A0A7C3A7F0-F1
#
_cell.length_a   1.000
_cell.length_b   1.000
_cell.length_c   1.000
_cell.angle_alpha   90.00
_cell.angle_beta   90.00
_cell.angle_gamma   90.00
#
_symmetry.space_group_name_H-M   'P 1'
#
loop_
_entity.id
_entity.type
_entity.pdbx_description
1 polymer ?
#
loop_
_entity_poly.entity_id
_entity_poly.type
_entity_poly.pdbx_seq_one_letter_code
_entity_poly.pdbx_strand_id
1 'polypeptide(L)' 'MDIENVGGSLMAKCPKCGTKVSKPRKTWKMAGRPDKSGKRMQLEIGLFDCPKCKKTFREVLSKKKI' A
#
# COMPACT_ATOMS: atom_id res chain seq x y z
N MET A 1 9.68 -13.86 9.95
CA MET A 1 9.89 -12.74 9.00
C MET A 1 9.01 -13.04 7.81
N ASP A 2 7.75 -12.66 7.90
CA ASP A 2 6.74 -13.05 6.91
C ASP A 2 6.94 -12.28 5.62
N ILE A 3 7.51 -12.99 4.65
CA ILE A 3 7.51 -12.62 3.23
C ILE A 3 6.12 -12.97 2.71
N GLU A 4 5.18 -12.02 2.74
CA GLU A 4 3.93 -12.16 1.99
C GLU A 4 4.08 -11.48 0.62
N ASN A 5 4.41 -12.31 -0.37
CA ASN A 5 4.42 -11.99 -1.79
C ASN A 5 2.98 -11.98 -2.35
N VAL A 6 2.60 -10.85 -2.96
CA VAL A 6 1.92 -10.72 -4.26
C VAL A 6 0.60 -11.46 -4.50
N GLY A 7 -0.46 -10.66 -4.76
CA GLY A 7 -1.51 -11.05 -5.70
C GLY A 7 -2.95 -10.92 -5.19
N GLY A 8 -3.51 -9.72 -5.29
CA GLY A 8 -4.93 -9.57 -5.65
C GLY A 8 -5.99 -10.03 -4.64
N SER A 9 -5.97 -9.54 -3.40
CA SER A 9 -7.16 -9.22 -2.58
C SER A 9 -6.77 -8.79 -1.15
N LEU A 10 -5.76 -7.93 -1.02
CA LEU A 10 -5.39 -7.36 0.29
C LEU A 10 -6.40 -6.28 0.68
N MET A 11 -7.35 -6.66 1.54
CA MET A 11 -8.16 -5.66 2.24
C MET A 11 -7.23 -4.89 3.19
N ALA A 12 -7.06 -3.60 2.95
CA ALA A 12 -6.20 -2.75 3.77
C ALA A 12 -6.80 -2.61 5.18
N LYS A 13 -5.98 -2.85 6.21
CA LYS A 13 -6.42 -2.80 7.61
C LYS A 13 -6.28 -1.38 8.12
N CYS A 14 -7.37 -0.76 8.56
CA CYS A 14 -7.32 0.57 9.17
C CYS A 14 -6.44 0.53 10.43
N PRO A 15 -5.37 1.34 10.51
CA PRO A 15 -4.43 1.29 11.63
C PRO A 15 -5.05 1.77 12.95
N LYS A 16 -6.14 2.53 12.89
CA LYS A 16 -6.82 3.06 14.08
C LYS A 16 -7.79 2.07 14.73
N CYS A 17 -8.53 1.30 13.94
CA CYS A 17 -9.63 0.48 14.46
C CYS A 17 -9.68 -0.96 13.92
N GLY A 18 -8.70 -1.35 13.10
CA GLY A 18 -8.58 -2.72 12.57
C GLY A 18 -9.59 -3.09 11.48
N THR A 19 -10.52 -2.20 11.11
CA THR A 19 -11.49 -2.46 10.03
C THR A 19 -10.76 -2.72 8.71
N LYS A 20 -11.09 -3.84 8.06
CA LYS A 20 -10.60 -4.18 6.72
C LYS A 20 -11.38 -3.43 5.65
N VAL A 21 -10.67 -2.73 4.77
CA VAL A 21 -11.25 -1.92 3.68
C VAL A 21 -10.73 -2.44 2.35
N SER A 22 -11.63 -2.86 1.46
CA SER A 22 -11.24 -3.52 0.20
C SER A 22 -10.87 -2.56 -0.93
N LYS A 23 -11.50 -1.38 -0.99
CA LYS A 23 -11.34 -0.44 -2.11
C LYS A 23 -10.61 0.83 -1.67
N PRO A 24 -9.48 1.18 -2.31
CA PRO A 24 -8.86 2.49 -2.12
C PRO A 24 -9.72 3.57 -2.80
N ARG A 25 -9.76 4.76 -2.21
CA ARG A 25 -10.29 5.97 -2.81
C ARG A 25 -9.43 6.45 -3.98
N LYS A 26 -8.11 6.36 -3.87
CA LYS A 26 -7.13 6.72 -4.91
C LYS A 26 -5.91 5.83 -4.82
N THR A 27 -5.25 5.61 -5.95
CA THR A 27 -3.96 4.92 -6.05
C THR A 27 -2.94 5.77 -6.80
N TRP A 28 -1.67 5.65 -6.46
CA TRP A 28 -0.57 6.28 -7.20
C TRP A 28 0.73 5.49 -7.04
N LYS A 29 1.66 5.70 -7.97
CA LYS A 29 2.99 5.09 -7.95
C LYS A 29 4.04 6.10 -7.51
N MET A 30 5.02 5.66 -6.73
CA MET A 30 6.16 6.46 -6.28
C MET A 30 7.43 5.64 -6.44
N ALA A 31 8.45 6.19 -7.10
CA ALA A 31 9.77 5.58 -7.17
C ALA A 31 10.69 6.22 -6.11
N GLY A 32 11.34 5.38 -5.31
CA GLY A 32 12.32 5.80 -4.31
C GLY A 32 13.69 6.13 -4.91
N ARG A 33 14.66 6.35 -4.01
CA ARG A 33 16.06 6.60 -4.37
C ARG A 33 16.65 5.38 -5.12
N PRO A 34 17.50 5.60 -6.15
CA PRO A 34 18.25 4.53 -6.78
C PRO A 34 19.15 3.78 -5.78
N ASP A 35 19.28 2.48 -5.96
CA ASP A 35 20.29 1.67 -5.29
C ASP A 35 21.68 1.87 -5.93
N LYS A 36 22.70 1.16 -5.40
CA LYS A 36 24.08 1.23 -5.92
C LYS A 36 24.20 0.81 -7.39
N SER A 37 23.23 0.05 -7.90
CA SER A 37 23.17 -0.40 -9.30
C SER A 37 22.27 0.49 -10.16
N GLY A 38 21.78 1.62 -9.64
CA GLY A 38 20.92 2.56 -10.35
C GLY A 38 19.44 2.16 -10.42
N LYS A 39 19.05 1.00 -9.88
CA LYS A 39 17.67 0.51 -9.90
C LYS A 39 16.86 1.18 -8.79
N ARG A 40 15.58 1.43 -9.01
CA ARG A 40 14.69 2.07 -8.03
C ARG A 40 13.65 1.10 -7.49
N MET A 41 13.25 1.29 -6.24
CA MET A 41 12.06 0.62 -5.70
C MET A 41 10.84 1.49 -6.03
N GLN A 42 9.92 0.98 -6.84
CA GLN A 42 8.62 1.58 -7.08
C GLN A 42 7.58 0.97 -6.12
N LEU A 43 6.86 1.83 -5.42
CA LEU A 43 5.73 1.48 -4.57
C LEU A 43 4.43 1.91 -5.26
N GLU A 44 3.40 1.09 -5.16
CA GLU A 44 2.03 1.51 -5.38
C GLU A 44 1.35 1.74 -4.03
N ILE A 45 0.79 2.92 -3.84
CA ILE A 45 0.17 3.33 -2.59
C ILE A 45 -1.32 3.53 -2.83
N GLY A 46 -2.15 2.97 -1.94
CA GLY A 46 -3.58 3.20 -1.89
C GLY A 46 -3.94 4.13 -0.74
N LEU A 47 -4.81 5.11 -0.99
CA LEU A 47 -5.48 5.92 0.03
C LEU A 47 -6.86 5.35 0.30
N PHE A 48 -7.19 5.08 1.56
CA PHE A 48 -8.45 4.46 1.97
C PHE A 48 -9.18 5.35 2.96
N ASP A 49 -10.51 5.31 2.92
CA ASP A 49 -11.37 5.90 3.94
C ASP A 49 -12.01 4.79 4.76
N CYS A 50 -11.76 4.78 6.07
CA CYS A 50 -12.31 3.75 6.94
C CYS A 50 -13.82 3.98 7.17
N PRO A 51 -14.70 3.01 6.86
CA PRO A 51 -16.13 3.18 7.02
C PRO A 51 -16.56 3.24 8.49
N LYS A 52 -15.79 2.61 9.40
CA LYS A 52 -16.08 2.54 10.83
C LYS A 52 -15.69 3.81 11.59
N CYS A 53 -14.41 4.21 11.50
CA CYS A 53 -13.92 5.35 12.27
C CYS A 53 -13.77 6.65 11.45
N LYS A 54 -14.16 6.65 10.17
CA LYS A 54 -14.14 7.79 9.25
C LYS A 54 -12.79 8.49 9.12
N LYS A 55 -11.69 7.78 9.40
CA LYS A 55 -10.32 8.27 9.23
C LYS A 55 -9.76 7.77 7.91
N THR A 56 -9.01 8.63 7.25
CA THR A 56 -8.26 8.32 6.05
C THR A 56 -6.90 7.71 6.44
N PHE A 57 -6.45 6.71 5.69
CA PHE A 57 -5.15 6.07 5.88
C PHE A 57 -4.55 5.64 4.54
N ARG A 58 -3.25 5.32 4.53
CA ARG A 58 -2.53 4.85 3.34
C ARG A 58 -1.99 3.46 3.59
N GLU A 59 -1.94 2.64 2.54
CA GLU A 59 -1.37 1.30 2.57
C GLU A 59 -0.51 1.06 1.32
N VAL A 60 0.55 0.28 1.45
CA VAL A 60 1.37 -0.11 0.29
C VAL A 60 0.72 -1.32 -0.36
N LEU A 61 0.26 -1.16 -1.60
CA LEU A 61 -0.46 -2.20 -2.35
C LEU A 61 0.50 -3.13 -3.09
N SER A 62 1.62 -2.59 -3.59
CA SER A 62 2.64 -3.37 -4.28
C SER A 62 4.01 -2.71 -4.18
N LYS A 63 5.06 -3.52 -4.32
CA LYS A 63 6.45 -3.06 -4.43
C LYS A 63 7.10 -3.77 -5.61
N LYS A 64 7.74 -3.02 -6.50
CA LYS A 64 8.45 -3.55 -7.68
C LYS A 64 9.78 -2.84 -7.87
N LYS A 65 10.82 -3.58 -8.25
CA LYS A 65 12.10 -2.98 -8.66
C LYS A 65 12.03 -2.55 -10.13
N ILE A 66 12.39 -1.30 -10.43
CA ILE A 66 12.42 -0.71 -11.78
C ILE A 66 13.81 -0.18 -12.13
#